data_AF-A0A6A5FQK0-F1
#
_entry.id   AF-A0A6A5FQK0-F1
#
_cell.length_a   1.000
_cell.length_b   1.000
_cell.length_c   1.000
_cell.angle_alpha   90.00
_cell.angle_beta   90.00
_cell.angle_gamma   90.00
#
_symmetry.space_group_name_H-M   'P 1'
#
loop_
_entity.id
_entity.type
_entity.pdbx_description
1 polymer ?
#
loop_
_entity_poly.entity_id
_entity_poly.type
_entity_poly.pdbx_seq_one_letter_code
_entity_poly.pdbx_strand_id
1 'polypeptide(L)'
;MSLMERGVVRPVTAVAWTSNSSTCPKDFTLISITEDGATANFTRSFAIKSGYYLCYSKDLTGGMVVSDIQLISDKDSIPHGYCYIAEHLEAKASVWKKKRVCVRIVPVGSVDTAVLDIKVTAKSKMMLQHYTYVGDIHGYVLWCRKGHFSSPTPQAKPRSISLDLHRLSFEQPSAPLPLRPSNPLPPLPNNKLSQRRHTLQTQDNLDKTADCSIQGITALDGVPFSLHPKFDIQANGTALQLNSQLNNIRIKSFQDIENEYNYTFVVEESAAKRTRPSLPTGSAPSAQ
;
A
#
# COMPACT_ATOMS: atom_id res chain seq x y z
N MET A 1 17.71 -34.08 8.94
CA MET A 1 17.27 -32.88 8.21
C MET A 1 15.86 -32.57 8.65
N SER A 2 15.69 -31.56 9.51
CA SER A 2 14.40 -31.27 10.16
C SER A 2 13.39 -30.76 9.14
N LEU A 3 12.23 -31.40 9.13
CA LEU A 3 11.05 -31.10 8.32
C LEU A 3 10.58 -29.70 8.73
N MET A 4 11.05 -28.70 8.01
CA MET A 4 10.56 -27.33 8.12
C MET A 4 9.09 -27.35 7.69
N GLU A 5 8.24 -27.33 8.71
CA GLU A 5 6.81 -27.05 8.67
C GLU A 5 6.58 -25.92 7.66
N ARG A 6 6.07 -26.27 6.47
CA ARG A 6 5.66 -25.30 5.43
C ARG A 6 4.36 -24.62 5.86
N GLY A 7 4.39 -23.97 7.02
CA GLY A 7 3.39 -22.97 7.37
C GLY A 7 3.56 -21.79 6.43
N VAL A 8 2.45 -21.20 5.99
CA VAL A 8 2.47 -19.92 5.26
C VAL A 8 3.12 -18.89 6.16
N VAL A 9 4.38 -18.53 5.88
CA VAL A 9 5.14 -17.60 6.72
C VAL A 9 4.67 -16.18 6.43
N ARG A 10 3.99 -15.57 7.40
CA ARG A 10 3.48 -14.20 7.28
C ARG A 10 4.55 -13.19 7.76
N PRO A 11 4.79 -12.11 7.00
CA PRO A 11 5.68 -11.05 7.41
C PRO A 11 5.05 -10.21 8.54
N VAL A 12 5.91 -9.54 9.31
CA VAL A 12 5.52 -8.47 10.22
C VAL A 12 5.13 -7.25 9.39
N THR A 13 3.98 -6.68 9.69
CA THR A 13 3.40 -5.53 8.97
C THR A 13 3.46 -4.25 9.78
N ALA A 14 3.46 -4.35 11.11
CA ALA A 14 3.64 -3.21 12.00
C ALA A 14 4.32 -3.62 13.31
N VAL A 15 4.97 -2.66 13.96
CA VAL A 15 5.59 -2.79 15.29
C VAL A 15 5.21 -1.55 16.09
N ALA A 16 4.92 -1.71 17.38
CA ALA A 16 4.53 -0.62 18.26
C ALA A 16 4.96 -0.87 19.72
N TRP A 17 5.00 0.20 20.50
CA TRP A 17 5.09 0.15 21.96
C TRP A 17 3.70 0.17 22.58
N THR A 18 3.52 -0.59 23.66
CA THR A 18 2.30 -0.56 24.46
C THR A 18 2.61 -0.64 25.95
N SER A 19 1.78 -0.07 26.81
CA SER A 19 2.00 -0.09 28.26
C SER A 19 1.64 -1.43 28.92
N ASN A 20 0.66 -2.14 28.37
CA ASN A 20 0.14 -3.39 28.91
C ASN A 20 -0.73 -4.09 27.85
N SER A 21 -1.33 -5.22 28.21
CA SER A 21 -2.24 -5.96 27.33
C SER A 21 -3.54 -5.21 27.01
N SER A 22 -4.04 -4.33 27.89
CA SER A 22 -5.27 -3.58 27.64
C SER A 22 -5.09 -2.41 26.68
N THR A 23 -3.89 -1.82 26.64
CA THR A 23 -3.52 -0.75 25.70
C THR A 23 -2.98 -1.26 24.37
N CYS A 24 -2.68 -2.56 24.27
CA CYS A 24 -2.24 -3.19 23.03
C CYS A 24 -3.38 -3.20 22.00
N PRO A 25 -3.14 -2.76 20.75
CA PRO A 25 -4.13 -2.92 19.69
C PRO A 25 -4.53 -4.39 19.49
N LYS A 26 -5.78 -4.65 19.10
CA LYS A 26 -6.37 -6.00 19.05
C LYS A 26 -5.73 -6.91 17.99
N ASP A 27 -5.20 -6.32 16.93
CA ASP A 27 -4.51 -7.00 15.83
C ASP A 27 -3.01 -7.20 16.10
N PHE A 28 -2.52 -6.74 17.25
CA PHE A 28 -1.11 -6.87 17.64
C PHE A 28 -0.91 -8.02 18.62
N THR A 29 0.19 -8.73 18.43
CA THR A 29 0.71 -9.73 19.37
C THR A 29 1.70 -9.05 20.31
N LEU A 30 1.42 -9.13 21.61
CA LEU A 30 2.24 -8.56 22.68
C LEU A 30 3.42 -9.49 23.02
N ILE A 31 4.64 -8.95 23.06
CA ILE A 31 5.82 -9.64 23.59
C ILE A 31 5.89 -9.34 25.10
N SER A 32 5.23 -10.17 25.92
CA SER A 32 5.19 -10.01 27.37
C SER A 32 6.27 -10.81 28.11
N ILE A 33 6.83 -11.83 27.47
CA ILE A 33 7.82 -12.76 28.03
C ILE A 33 9.00 -12.82 27.06
N THR A 34 10.21 -12.79 27.60
CA THR A 34 11.45 -12.97 26.84
C THR A 34 11.68 -14.44 26.52
N GLU A 35 12.52 -14.76 25.55
CA GLU A 35 12.82 -16.16 25.22
C GLU A 35 13.46 -16.94 26.38
N ASP A 36 14.08 -16.25 27.35
CA ASP A 36 14.60 -16.85 28.59
C ASP A 36 13.57 -16.98 29.71
N GLY A 37 12.28 -16.70 29.43
CA GLY A 37 11.16 -16.87 30.36
C GLY A 37 10.97 -15.74 31.38
N ALA A 38 11.76 -14.66 31.28
CA ALA A 38 11.59 -13.48 32.13
C ALA A 38 10.51 -12.55 31.56
N THR A 39 9.97 -11.64 32.38
CA THR A 39 9.05 -10.63 31.87
C THR A 39 9.78 -9.67 30.94
N ALA A 40 9.26 -9.46 29.73
CA ALA A 40 9.81 -8.53 28.73
C ALA A 40 9.31 -7.09 28.96
N ASN A 41 9.44 -6.60 30.20
CA ASN A 41 8.97 -5.28 30.59
C ASN A 41 10.14 -4.27 30.60
N PHE A 42 10.13 -3.38 29.63
CA PHE A 42 11.07 -2.27 29.55
C PHE A 42 10.64 -1.18 30.54
N THR A 43 10.95 -1.35 31.83
CA THR A 43 10.52 -0.40 32.88
C THR A 43 11.36 0.87 32.91
N ARG A 44 10.72 1.97 33.33
CA ARG A 44 11.37 3.25 33.62
C ARG A 44 11.55 3.40 35.14
N SER A 45 12.69 2.97 35.66
CA SER A 45 13.19 3.29 37.03
C SER A 45 12.35 2.76 38.21
N PHE A 46 12.99 2.63 39.37
CA PHE A 46 12.51 1.95 40.59
C PHE A 46 11.20 2.49 41.24
N ALA A 47 10.59 3.55 40.72
CA ALA A 47 9.43 4.21 41.34
C ALA A 47 8.15 4.23 40.47
N ILE A 48 8.22 3.77 39.22
CA ILE A 48 7.10 3.85 38.27
C ILE A 48 6.64 2.43 37.93
N LYS A 49 5.38 2.12 38.25
CA LYS A 49 4.75 0.81 37.98
C LYS A 49 4.38 0.59 36.50
N SER A 50 4.49 1.61 35.65
CA SER A 50 4.20 1.50 34.23
C SER A 50 5.43 1.04 33.44
N GLY A 51 5.30 -0.18 32.92
CA GLY A 51 6.18 -0.74 31.92
C GLY A 51 5.80 -0.33 30.51
N TYR A 52 6.69 -0.58 29.56
CA TYR A 52 6.31 -0.67 28.15
C TYR A 52 6.81 -1.99 27.57
N TYR A 53 6.05 -2.51 26.63
CA TYR A 53 6.23 -3.80 25.98
C TYR A 53 6.21 -3.58 24.47
N LEU A 54 6.99 -4.37 23.76
CA LEU A 54 6.97 -4.35 22.30
C LEU A 54 5.82 -5.25 21.82
N CYS A 55 5.07 -4.78 20.83
CA CYS A 55 4.08 -5.59 20.14
C CYS A 55 4.23 -5.46 18.63
N TYR A 56 3.74 -6.46 17.89
CA TYR A 56 3.81 -6.47 16.44
C TYR A 56 2.54 -7.04 15.81
N SER A 57 2.21 -6.61 14.60
CA SER A 57 1.11 -7.16 13.80
C SER A 57 1.65 -7.94 12.61
N LYS A 58 0.90 -8.95 12.18
CA LYS A 58 1.11 -9.71 10.94
C LYS A 58 -0.13 -9.65 10.05
N ASP A 59 -0.98 -8.64 10.26
CA ASP A 59 -2.14 -8.39 9.43
C ASP A 59 -1.73 -7.77 8.09
N LEU A 60 -2.09 -8.44 6.99
CA LEU A 60 -1.73 -8.07 5.62
C LEU A 60 -2.74 -7.13 4.95
N THR A 61 -3.83 -6.76 5.63
CA THR A 61 -4.89 -5.88 5.08
C THR A 61 -4.36 -4.55 4.55
N GLY A 62 -3.29 -4.02 5.14
CA GLY A 62 -2.68 -2.75 4.76
C GLY A 62 -1.75 -2.81 3.55
N GLY A 63 -1.40 -4.00 3.02
CA GLY A 63 -0.49 -4.13 1.87
C GLY A 63 0.94 -3.66 2.10
N MET A 64 1.33 -3.43 3.36
CA MET A 64 2.66 -2.96 3.78
C MET A 64 3.35 -4.00 4.67
N VAL A 65 4.68 -4.06 4.61
CA VAL A 65 5.53 -4.97 5.40
C VAL A 65 6.71 -4.24 6.00
N VAL A 66 7.16 -4.72 7.15
CA VAL A 66 8.39 -4.27 7.80
C VAL A 66 9.57 -5.01 7.16
N SER A 67 10.35 -4.30 6.34
CA SER A 67 11.56 -4.84 5.71
C SER A 67 12.77 -4.86 6.66
N ASP A 68 12.83 -3.91 7.59
CA ASP A 68 13.96 -3.75 8.52
C ASP A 68 13.55 -3.09 9.83
N ILE A 69 14.29 -3.39 10.89
CA ILE A 69 14.17 -2.82 12.23
C ILE A 69 15.55 -2.38 12.67
N GLN A 70 15.65 -1.15 13.17
CA GLN A 70 16.89 -0.59 13.69
C GLN A 70 16.67 0.09 15.04
N LEU A 71 17.73 0.14 15.83
CA LEU A 71 17.77 0.87 17.08
C LEU A 71 18.67 2.09 16.93
N ILE A 72 18.09 3.29 17.07
CA ILE A 72 18.75 4.56 16.77
C ILE A 72 18.87 5.36 18.06
N SER A 73 19.99 6.05 18.28
CA SER A 73 20.11 6.92 19.45
C SER A 73 19.36 8.25 19.25
N ASP A 74 18.96 8.93 20.32
CA ASP A 74 18.30 10.25 20.23
C ASP A 74 19.17 11.33 19.57
N LYS A 75 20.49 11.07 19.48
CA LYS A 75 21.46 11.97 18.85
C LYS A 75 21.57 11.76 17.35
N ASP A 76 21.17 10.59 16.87
CA ASP A 76 21.28 10.22 15.47
C ASP A 76 19.98 10.57 14.74
N SER A 77 20.11 11.10 13.52
CA SER A 77 18.96 11.31 12.65
C SER A 77 18.41 9.99 12.14
N ILE A 78 17.09 9.90 11.96
CA ILE A 78 16.44 8.73 11.35
C ILE A 78 16.96 8.56 9.90
N PRO A 79 17.50 7.39 9.52
CA PRO A 79 17.94 7.11 8.16
C PRO A 79 16.79 7.18 7.15
N HIS A 80 17.14 7.42 5.89
CA HIS A 80 16.15 7.49 4.82
C HIS A 80 15.32 6.20 4.71
N GLY A 81 14.00 6.39 4.61
CA GLY A 81 13.01 5.31 4.52
C GLY A 81 12.66 4.64 5.85
N TYR A 82 13.17 5.13 6.98
CA TYR A 82 12.76 4.68 8.31
C TYR A 82 11.80 5.65 8.98
N CYS A 83 10.98 5.13 9.89
CA CYS A 83 10.14 5.90 10.79
C CYS A 83 10.17 5.32 12.21
N TYR A 84 9.82 6.12 13.21
CA TYR A 84 9.60 5.63 14.57
C TYR A 84 8.36 4.75 14.63
N ILE A 85 8.40 3.74 15.49
CA ILE A 85 7.23 2.90 15.76
C ILE A 85 6.17 3.65 16.56
N ALA A 86 4.91 3.26 16.40
CA ALA A 86 3.80 3.85 17.12
C ALA A 86 3.90 3.59 18.63
N GLU A 87 3.38 4.50 19.43
CA GLU A 87 3.35 4.41 20.89
C GLU A 87 1.90 4.43 21.39
N HIS A 88 1.40 3.27 21.81
CA HIS A 88 0.08 3.09 22.42
C HIS A 88 0.22 3.01 23.94
N LEU A 89 0.60 4.14 24.53
CA LEU A 89 0.91 4.23 25.95
C LEU A 89 -0.18 4.98 26.73
N GLU A 90 -0.30 4.67 28.02
CA GLU A 90 -1.02 5.52 28.96
C GLU A 90 -0.41 6.93 29.04
N ALA A 91 -1.23 7.94 29.34
CA ALA A 91 -0.81 9.35 29.36
C ALA A 91 0.40 9.68 30.27
N LYS A 92 0.69 8.82 31.25
CA LYS A 92 1.82 8.98 32.19
C LYS A 92 3.08 8.21 31.78
N ALA A 93 2.99 7.35 30.76
CA ALA A 93 4.10 6.55 30.28
C ALA A 93 4.81 7.29 29.14
N SER A 94 6.14 7.16 29.09
CA SER A 94 6.99 7.69 28.03
C SER A 94 7.99 6.62 27.68
N VAL A 95 8.17 6.37 26.39
CA VAL A 95 9.25 5.51 25.90
C VAL A 95 10.60 6.16 26.23
N TRP A 96 11.60 5.33 26.47
CA TRP A 96 12.97 5.76 26.70
C TRP A 96 13.47 6.60 25.53
N LYS A 97 13.95 7.81 25.85
CA LYS A 97 14.31 8.79 24.83
C LYS A 97 15.68 8.54 24.22
N LYS A 98 16.65 7.98 24.97
CA LYS A 98 18.05 7.90 24.55
C LYS A 98 18.30 6.91 23.40
N LYS A 99 17.50 5.85 23.27
CA LYS A 99 17.50 4.91 22.13
C LYS A 99 16.06 4.62 21.71
N ARG A 100 15.75 4.73 20.42
CA ARG A 100 14.41 4.57 19.85
C ARG A 100 14.41 3.51 18.75
N VAL A 101 13.40 2.67 18.77
CA VAL A 101 13.18 1.66 17.72
C VAL A 101 12.58 2.33 16.50
N CYS A 102 13.18 2.05 15.35
CA CYS A 102 12.73 2.52 14.05
C CYS A 102 12.53 1.34 13.12
N VAL A 103 11.60 1.49 12.19
CA VAL A 103 11.27 0.46 11.21
C VAL A 103 11.26 1.06 9.81
N ARG A 104 11.60 0.23 8.82
CA ARG A 104 11.40 0.54 7.40
C ARG A 104 10.19 -0.24 6.90
N ILE A 105 9.10 0.50 6.64
CA ILE A 105 7.84 -0.05 6.15
C ILE A 105 7.76 0.20 4.64
N VAL A 106 7.51 -0.85 3.87
CA VAL A 106 7.47 -0.82 2.40
C VAL A 106 6.28 -1.60 1.87
N PRO A 107 5.77 -1.29 0.66
CA PRO A 107 4.71 -2.08 0.04
C PRO A 107 5.14 -3.54 -0.16
N VAL A 108 4.22 -4.48 0.07
CA VAL A 108 4.46 -5.93 -0.08
C VAL A 108 5.09 -6.28 -1.43
N GLY A 109 4.62 -5.68 -2.52
CA GLY A 109 5.11 -5.96 -3.88
C GLY A 109 6.48 -5.36 -4.21
N SER A 110 7.11 -4.62 -3.29
CA SER A 110 8.40 -3.97 -3.53
C SER A 110 9.61 -4.75 -3.00
N VAL A 111 9.38 -5.81 -2.21
CA VAL A 111 10.45 -6.59 -1.57
C VAL A 111 10.11 -8.08 -1.52
N ASP A 112 11.11 -8.92 -1.76
CA ASP A 112 10.97 -10.38 -1.63
C ASP A 112 11.29 -10.89 -0.22
N THR A 113 11.85 -10.02 0.63
CA THR A 113 12.23 -10.34 2.01
C THR A 113 11.68 -9.31 2.97
N ALA A 114 11.24 -9.78 4.13
CA ALA A 114 10.73 -8.96 5.21
C ALA A 114 11.10 -9.56 6.56
N VAL A 115 10.85 -8.80 7.63
CA VAL A 115 10.93 -9.31 8.99
C VAL A 115 9.78 -10.28 9.21
N LEU A 116 10.10 -11.51 9.61
CA LEU A 116 9.15 -12.61 9.79
C LEU A 116 8.85 -12.85 11.25
N ASP A 117 9.79 -12.52 12.14
CA ASP A 117 9.61 -12.67 13.57
C ASP A 117 10.47 -11.69 14.38
N ILE A 118 9.99 -11.33 15.56
CA ILE A 118 10.65 -10.41 16.51
C ILE A 118 10.68 -11.07 17.87
N LYS A 119 11.87 -11.12 18.47
CA LYS A 119 12.09 -11.75 19.78
C LYS A 119 12.90 -10.84 20.68
N VAL A 120 12.71 -11.02 21.99
CA VAL A 120 13.41 -10.25 23.02
C VAL A 120 14.07 -11.22 24.00
N THR A 121 15.33 -10.97 24.36
CA THR A 121 16.07 -11.73 25.38
C THR A 121 16.63 -10.79 26.44
N ALA A 122 17.01 -11.30 27.61
CA ALA A 122 17.90 -10.56 28.51
C ALA A 122 19.32 -10.41 27.91
N LYS A 123 20.01 -9.31 28.24
CA LYS A 123 21.33 -8.92 27.70
C LYS A 123 22.46 -9.92 27.98
N SER A 124 22.32 -10.76 29.01
CA SER A 124 23.41 -11.62 29.48
C SER A 124 23.23 -13.11 29.20
N LYS A 125 22.19 -13.54 28.48
CA LYS A 125 21.74 -14.95 28.59
C LYS A 125 21.75 -15.80 27.34
N MET A 126 21.61 -15.27 26.12
CA MET A 126 21.44 -16.15 24.95
C MET A 126 21.69 -15.45 23.62
N MET A 127 22.32 -16.16 22.68
CA MET A 127 22.29 -15.82 21.25
C MET A 127 21.22 -16.67 20.56
N LEU A 128 20.32 -16.03 19.83
CA LEU A 128 19.30 -16.73 19.06
C LEU A 128 19.86 -17.12 17.68
N GLN A 129 20.06 -18.42 17.46
CA GLN A 129 20.44 -18.92 16.14
C GLN A 129 19.33 -18.58 15.12
N HIS A 130 19.72 -18.15 13.92
CA HIS A 130 18.82 -17.69 12.84
C HIS A 130 18.10 -16.35 13.09
N TYR A 131 18.48 -15.61 14.13
CA TYR A 131 18.03 -14.24 14.36
C TYR A 131 19.21 -13.28 14.26
N THR A 132 18.93 -12.08 13.77
CA THR A 132 19.88 -10.97 13.70
C THR A 132 19.70 -10.07 14.91
N TYR A 133 20.81 -9.68 15.52
CA TYR A 133 20.85 -8.71 16.60
C TYR A 133 20.44 -7.32 16.08
N VAL A 134 19.43 -6.71 16.68
CA VAL A 134 18.98 -5.34 16.34
C VAL A 134 19.60 -4.32 17.28
N GLY A 135 19.66 -4.61 18.58
CA GLY A 135 20.20 -3.68 19.57
C GLY A 135 19.77 -4.00 21.01
N ASP A 136 20.48 -3.39 21.96
CA ASP A 136 20.17 -3.49 23.38
C ASP A 136 19.46 -2.25 23.92
N ILE A 137 18.38 -2.49 24.68
CA ILE A 137 17.54 -1.47 25.32
C ILE A 137 17.22 -1.97 26.73
N HIS A 138 17.61 -1.20 27.77
CA HIS A 138 17.24 -1.49 29.16
C HIS A 138 17.59 -2.88 29.70
N GLY A 139 18.71 -3.45 29.25
CA GLY A 139 19.09 -4.80 29.68
C GLY A 139 18.36 -5.92 28.95
N TYR A 140 17.53 -5.57 27.95
CA TYR A 140 17.00 -6.48 26.95
C TYR A 140 17.74 -6.32 25.63
N VAL A 141 17.71 -7.37 24.82
CA VAL A 141 18.22 -7.38 23.45
C VAL A 141 17.07 -7.71 22.51
N LEU A 142 16.91 -6.86 21.50
CA LEU A 142 15.95 -7.06 20.43
C LEU A 142 16.60 -7.86 19.30
N TRP A 143 15.88 -8.87 18.83
CA TRP A 143 16.28 -9.75 17.75
C TRP A 143 15.20 -9.79 16.68
N CYS A 144 15.59 -9.87 15.41
CA CYS A 144 14.66 -10.07 14.31
C CYS A 144 15.12 -11.20 13.39
N ARG A 145 14.17 -11.97 12.86
CA ARG A 145 14.41 -12.91 11.77
C ARG A 145 13.87 -12.34 10.48
N LYS A 146 14.74 -12.16 9.49
CA LYS A 146 14.36 -11.77 8.13
C LYS A 146 14.34 -12.98 7.22
N GLY A 147 13.50 -12.97 6.21
CA GLY A 147 13.47 -14.01 5.19
C GLY A 147 12.41 -13.78 4.14
N HIS A 148 12.33 -14.71 3.20
CA HIS A 148 11.31 -14.70 2.16
C HIS A 148 9.92 -14.97 2.75
N PHE A 149 8.92 -14.30 2.19
CA PHE A 149 7.53 -14.49 2.56
C PHE A 149 6.66 -14.63 1.32
N SER A 150 5.56 -15.37 1.45
CA SER A 150 4.61 -15.53 0.35
C SER A 150 3.57 -14.42 0.43
N SER A 151 3.60 -13.49 -0.51
CA SER A 151 2.48 -12.57 -0.72
C SER A 151 1.30 -13.35 -1.31
N PRO A 152 0.05 -13.16 -0.85
CA PRO A 152 -1.10 -13.63 -1.60
C PRO A 152 -1.08 -12.93 -2.96
N THR A 153 -0.82 -13.69 -4.02
CA THR A 153 -0.87 -13.20 -5.39
C THR A 153 -2.27 -12.60 -5.60
N PRO A 154 -2.40 -11.31 -5.98
CA PRO A 154 -3.70 -10.78 -6.34
C PRO A 154 -4.18 -11.58 -7.54
N GLN A 155 -5.20 -12.42 -7.35
CA GLN A 155 -5.88 -13.02 -8.49
C GLN A 155 -6.56 -11.88 -9.23
N ALA A 156 -5.98 -11.47 -10.34
CA ALA A 156 -6.65 -10.61 -11.30
C ALA A 156 -7.92 -11.35 -11.72
N LYS A 157 -9.08 -10.91 -11.21
CA LYS A 157 -10.37 -11.42 -11.66
C LYS A 157 -10.38 -11.24 -13.18
N PRO A 158 -10.55 -12.31 -13.98
CA PRO A 158 -10.57 -12.18 -15.43
C PRO A 158 -11.67 -11.18 -15.77
N ARG A 159 -11.29 -10.01 -16.30
CA ARG A 159 -12.27 -9.14 -16.93
C ARG A 159 -12.68 -9.89 -18.18
N SER A 160 -13.89 -10.44 -18.19
CA SER A 160 -14.50 -10.92 -19.42
C SER A 160 -14.56 -9.70 -20.34
N ILE A 161 -13.68 -9.67 -21.34
CA ILE A 161 -13.89 -8.83 -22.50
C ILE A 161 -15.21 -9.31 -23.11
N SER A 162 -16.24 -8.45 -23.11
CA SER A 162 -17.47 -8.79 -23.83
C SER A 162 -17.12 -8.95 -25.31
N LEU A 163 -17.75 -9.93 -25.94
CA LEU A 163 -17.64 -10.32 -27.35
C LEU A 163 -18.05 -9.23 -28.36
N ASP A 164 -18.02 -7.94 -28.01
CA ASP A 164 -18.41 -6.85 -28.90
C ASP A 164 -17.31 -6.38 -29.85
N LEU A 165 -16.08 -6.90 -29.74
CA LEU A 165 -15.04 -6.67 -30.76
C LEU A 165 -15.39 -7.29 -32.12
N HIS A 166 -16.38 -8.18 -32.21
CA HIS A 166 -16.89 -8.69 -33.49
C HIS A 166 -17.77 -7.69 -34.26
N ARG A 167 -18.14 -6.55 -33.67
CA ARG A 167 -18.95 -5.50 -34.32
C ARG A 167 -18.12 -4.43 -35.03
N LEU A 168 -16.78 -4.55 -35.05
CA LEU A 168 -15.88 -3.68 -35.81
C LEU A 168 -15.51 -4.23 -37.20
N SER A 169 -16.06 -5.39 -37.60
CA SER A 169 -15.89 -5.91 -38.96
C SER A 169 -16.75 -5.09 -39.94
N PHE A 170 -16.12 -4.21 -40.71
CA PHE A 170 -16.68 -3.58 -41.90
C PHE A 170 -16.90 -4.66 -42.96
N GLU A 171 -18.06 -5.31 -42.96
CA GLU A 171 -18.52 -6.09 -44.11
C GLU A 171 -20.00 -5.82 -44.39
N GLN A 172 -20.26 -5.62 -45.68
CA GLN A 172 -21.42 -5.01 -46.34
C GLN A 172 -22.71 -5.87 -46.22
N PRO A 173 -23.94 -5.30 -46.31
CA PRO A 173 -25.17 -6.01 -45.97
C PRO A 173 -25.63 -6.95 -47.09
N SER A 174 -25.98 -8.18 -46.73
CA SER A 174 -26.77 -9.09 -47.58
C SER A 174 -28.04 -9.57 -46.86
N ALA A 175 -29.06 -9.87 -47.68
CA ALA A 175 -30.51 -9.86 -47.43
C ALA A 175 -31.05 -10.83 -46.35
N PRO A 176 -32.29 -10.61 -45.83
CA PRO A 176 -32.82 -11.33 -44.68
C PRO A 176 -33.50 -12.65 -45.08
N LEU A 177 -33.24 -13.72 -44.34
CA LEU A 177 -33.96 -15.00 -44.41
C LEU A 177 -34.20 -15.56 -42.99
N PRO A 178 -35.22 -16.43 -42.81
CA PRO A 178 -36.29 -16.16 -41.86
C PRO A 178 -36.10 -16.80 -40.47
N LEU A 179 -36.81 -16.16 -39.54
CA LEU A 179 -37.05 -16.51 -38.14
C LEU A 179 -37.41 -17.99 -37.91
N ARG A 180 -36.80 -18.61 -36.89
CA ARG A 180 -37.35 -19.77 -36.18
C ARG A 180 -37.28 -19.57 -34.65
N PRO A 181 -38.20 -20.19 -33.90
CA PRO A 181 -38.80 -19.58 -32.71
C PRO A 181 -38.08 -19.95 -31.42
N SER A 182 -37.92 -18.92 -30.59
CA SER A 182 -38.16 -18.85 -29.15
C SER A 182 -38.18 -20.16 -28.35
N ASN A 183 -37.19 -20.31 -27.46
CA ASN A 183 -37.36 -21.02 -26.19
C ASN A 183 -37.11 -20.02 -25.04
N PRO A 184 -37.93 -19.99 -23.97
CA PRO A 184 -37.85 -18.95 -22.95
C PRO A 184 -36.67 -19.14 -21.99
N LEU A 185 -36.06 -18.01 -21.61
CA LEU A 185 -35.03 -17.90 -20.57
C LEU A 185 -35.64 -18.00 -19.16
N PRO A 186 -34.92 -18.57 -18.17
CA PRO A 186 -35.34 -18.53 -16.77
C PRO A 186 -35.14 -17.13 -16.15
N PRO A 187 -35.97 -16.70 -15.17
CA PRO A 187 -35.92 -15.35 -14.61
C PRO A 187 -34.70 -15.15 -13.67
N LEU A 188 -33.95 -14.07 -13.91
CA LEU A 188 -32.89 -13.55 -13.04
C LEU A 188 -33.50 -12.60 -11.98
N PRO A 189 -33.05 -12.60 -10.72
CA PRO A 189 -33.59 -11.71 -9.69
C PRO A 189 -33.19 -10.24 -9.86
N ASN A 190 -34.11 -9.35 -9.45
CA ASN A 190 -33.97 -7.89 -9.46
C ASN A 190 -32.73 -7.40 -8.70
N ASN A 191 -31.77 -6.81 -9.41
CA ASN A 191 -30.68 -6.05 -8.81
C ASN A 191 -31.17 -4.63 -8.44
N LYS A 192 -31.21 -4.33 -7.14
CA LYS A 192 -31.45 -2.98 -6.61
C LYS A 192 -30.20 -2.12 -6.86
N LEU A 193 -30.28 -1.22 -7.83
CA LEU A 193 -29.27 -0.20 -8.09
C LEU A 193 -29.33 0.85 -6.97
N SER A 194 -28.32 0.87 -6.10
CA SER A 194 -28.15 1.90 -5.07
C SER A 194 -27.74 3.21 -5.74
N GLN A 195 -28.69 4.15 -5.80
CA GLN A 195 -28.49 5.52 -6.26
C GLN A 195 -27.60 6.27 -5.25
N ARG A 196 -26.30 6.38 -5.57
CA ARG A 196 -25.36 7.27 -4.87
C ARG A 196 -25.73 8.73 -5.23
N ARG A 197 -26.40 9.41 -4.29
CA ARG A 197 -26.79 10.83 -4.42
C ARG A 197 -25.56 11.69 -4.70
N HIS A 198 -25.59 12.39 -5.82
CA HIS A 198 -24.69 13.48 -6.18
C HIS A 198 -25.58 14.69 -6.48
N THR A 199 -25.78 15.56 -5.50
CA THR A 199 -26.30 16.92 -5.76
C THR A 199 -26.15 17.73 -4.46
N LEU A 200 -25.20 18.66 -4.47
CA LEU A 200 -25.19 19.81 -3.57
C LEU A 200 -26.24 20.78 -4.12
N GLN A 201 -27.38 20.88 -3.44
CA GLN A 201 -28.30 22.00 -3.64
C GLN A 201 -28.03 23.02 -2.54
N THR A 202 -27.45 24.15 -2.93
CA THR A 202 -27.40 25.36 -2.13
C THR A 202 -28.81 25.94 -2.11
N GLN A 203 -29.49 25.93 -0.96
CA GLN A 203 -30.75 26.64 -0.81
C GLN A 203 -30.73 27.47 0.48
N ASP A 204 -30.63 28.78 0.27
CA ASP A 204 -31.00 29.80 1.26
C ASP A 204 -32.52 29.75 1.47
N ASN A 205 -32.99 29.50 2.69
CA ASN A 205 -33.99 30.34 3.39
C ASN A 205 -34.44 29.73 4.74
N LEU A 206 -34.25 30.55 5.78
CA LEU A 206 -35.25 31.08 6.73
C LEU A 206 -36.46 30.22 7.13
N ASP A 207 -36.53 29.98 8.46
CA ASP A 207 -37.68 29.71 9.33
C ASP A 207 -38.65 28.55 8.99
N LYS A 208 -38.45 27.39 9.63
CA LYS A 208 -39.56 26.67 10.30
C LYS A 208 -39.09 25.62 11.32
N THR A 209 -39.77 25.65 12.46
CA THR A 209 -39.63 24.84 13.67
C THR A 209 -40.10 23.38 13.50
N ALA A 210 -39.34 22.48 14.16
CA ALA A 210 -39.68 21.15 14.68
C ALA A 210 -40.31 20.11 13.74
N ASP A 211 -39.49 19.12 13.35
CA ASP A 211 -39.66 17.71 13.70
C ASP A 211 -38.86 16.84 12.73
N CYS A 212 -37.69 16.32 13.13
CA CYS A 212 -37.13 15.06 12.60
C CYS A 212 -35.89 14.59 13.37
N SER A 213 -36.02 13.39 13.96
CA SER A 213 -34.99 12.39 14.26
C SER A 213 -33.64 12.85 14.84
N ILE A 214 -33.53 12.70 16.15
CA ILE A 214 -32.28 12.67 16.92
C ILE A 214 -31.47 11.42 16.52
N GLN A 215 -30.71 11.49 15.44
CA GLN A 215 -29.62 10.57 15.09
C GLN A 215 -28.76 11.24 14.01
N GLY A 216 -27.69 11.95 14.41
CA GLY A 216 -26.66 12.35 13.45
C GLY A 216 -25.94 13.68 13.66
N ILE A 217 -26.26 14.47 14.70
CA ILE A 217 -25.56 15.74 14.93
C ILE A 217 -24.18 15.44 15.54
N THR A 218 -23.17 15.30 14.69
CA THR A 218 -21.77 15.23 15.11
C THR A 218 -21.35 16.65 15.48
N ALA A 219 -20.57 16.85 16.56
CA ALA A 219 -20.19 18.17 17.11
C ALA A 219 -19.35 19.09 16.18
N LEU A 220 -19.25 18.73 14.89
CA LEU A 220 -18.56 19.45 13.83
C LEU A 220 -19.50 19.89 12.71
N ASP A 221 -20.78 19.51 12.77
CA ASP A 221 -21.78 19.83 11.75
C ASP A 221 -22.20 21.29 11.89
N GLY A 222 -21.59 22.16 11.07
CA GLY A 222 -21.76 23.61 11.14
C GLY A 222 -20.49 24.42 11.47
N VAL A 223 -19.33 23.77 11.66
CA VAL A 223 -18.05 24.50 11.79
C VAL A 223 -17.45 24.68 10.39
N PRO A 224 -17.42 25.90 9.83
CA PRO A 224 -16.75 26.14 8.56
C PRO A 224 -15.24 25.89 8.73
N PHE A 225 -14.67 25.04 7.88
CA PHE A 225 -13.23 24.91 7.78
C PHE A 225 -12.69 26.17 7.11
N SER A 226 -11.99 27.01 7.87
CA SER A 226 -11.30 28.19 7.34
C SER A 226 -9.81 27.98 7.48
N LEU A 227 -9.08 28.20 6.38
CA LEU A 227 -7.63 28.08 6.34
C LEU A 227 -7.02 29.20 7.19
N HIS A 228 -6.02 28.89 8.00
CA HIS A 228 -5.39 29.88 8.88
C HIS A 228 -4.81 31.04 8.04
N PRO A 229 -4.98 32.32 8.41
CA PRO A 229 -4.66 33.48 7.55
C PRO A 229 -3.22 33.52 7.01
N LYS A 230 -2.27 32.91 7.72
CA LYS A 230 -0.87 32.75 7.28
C LYS A 230 -0.70 31.89 6.01
N PHE A 231 -1.73 31.14 5.62
CA PHE A 231 -1.79 30.28 4.45
C PHE A 231 -2.92 30.68 3.50
N ASP A 232 -3.55 31.84 3.74
CA ASP A 232 -4.45 32.47 2.78
C ASP A 232 -3.56 33.06 1.67
N ILE A 233 -3.24 32.21 0.68
CA ILE A 233 -2.45 32.59 -0.47
C ILE A 233 -3.32 33.58 -1.25
N GLN A 234 -3.06 34.87 -1.06
CA GLN A 234 -3.69 35.96 -1.77
C GLN A 234 -3.81 35.60 -3.26
N ALA A 235 -5.03 35.28 -3.69
CA ALA A 235 -5.36 34.61 -4.95
C ALA A 235 -5.02 35.41 -6.22
N ASN A 236 -4.33 36.54 -6.11
CA ASN A 236 -4.13 37.48 -7.21
C ASN A 236 -2.70 37.50 -7.77
N GLY A 237 -1.72 36.80 -7.17
CA GLY A 237 -0.32 36.82 -7.63
C GLY A 237 0.24 35.46 -8.06
N THR A 238 0.23 34.49 -7.16
CA THR A 238 0.90 33.18 -7.37
C THR A 238 0.04 32.15 -8.10
N ALA A 239 -1.29 32.29 -8.09
CA ALA A 239 -2.18 31.46 -8.90
C ALA A 239 -1.96 31.66 -10.41
N LEU A 240 -1.59 32.87 -10.86
CA LEU A 240 -1.29 33.13 -12.27
C LEU A 240 0.00 32.44 -12.73
N GLN A 241 0.99 32.30 -11.85
CA GLN A 241 2.28 31.68 -12.20
C GLN A 241 2.21 30.15 -12.25
N LEU A 242 1.42 29.52 -11.37
CA LEU A 242 1.14 28.08 -11.46
C LEU A 242 0.15 27.75 -12.58
N ASN A 243 -0.85 28.60 -12.84
CA ASN A 243 -1.73 28.45 -14.00
C ASN A 243 -0.95 28.58 -15.31
N SER A 244 0.08 29.43 -15.42
CA SER A 244 0.89 29.50 -16.65
C SER A 244 1.70 28.20 -16.91
N GLN A 245 2.08 27.45 -15.87
CA GLN A 245 2.73 26.14 -16.03
C GLN A 245 1.72 25.02 -16.34
N LEU A 246 0.49 25.10 -15.81
CA LEU A 246 -0.56 24.10 -16.01
C LEU A 246 -1.44 24.34 -17.25
N ASN A 247 -1.45 25.56 -17.81
CA ASN A 247 -2.16 25.90 -19.06
C ASN A 247 -1.60 25.19 -20.31
N ASN A 248 -0.44 24.54 -20.16
CA ASN A 248 0.21 23.80 -21.24
C ASN A 248 -0.24 22.33 -21.31
N ILE A 249 -1.10 21.89 -20.38
CA ILE A 249 -1.66 20.54 -20.37
C ILE A 249 -2.84 20.51 -21.35
N ARG A 250 -2.54 20.31 -22.63
CA ARG A 250 -3.57 20.06 -23.65
C ARG A 250 -4.05 18.62 -23.52
N ILE A 251 -5.32 18.43 -23.14
CA ILE A 251 -5.97 17.12 -23.21
C ILE A 251 -6.11 16.76 -24.69
N LYS A 252 -5.30 15.80 -25.16
CA LYS A 252 -5.32 15.30 -26.54
C LYS A 252 -6.41 14.26 -26.69
N SER A 253 -7.07 14.21 -27.85
CA SER A 253 -7.97 13.11 -28.15
C SER A 253 -7.18 11.81 -28.36
N PHE A 254 -7.85 10.66 -28.29
CA PHE A 254 -7.23 9.38 -28.58
C PHE A 254 -6.56 9.36 -29.95
N GLN A 255 -7.21 9.94 -30.97
CA GLN A 255 -6.68 10.04 -32.32
C GLN A 255 -5.45 10.94 -32.42
N ASP A 256 -5.40 12.02 -31.65
CA ASP A 256 -4.24 12.93 -31.63
C ASP A 256 -3.01 12.22 -31.03
N ILE A 257 -3.22 11.41 -29.99
CA ILE A 257 -2.16 10.61 -29.37
C ILE A 257 -1.66 9.54 -30.35
N GLU A 258 -2.57 8.84 -31.04
CA GLU A 258 -2.18 7.86 -32.06
C GLU A 258 -1.40 8.50 -33.19
N ASN A 259 -1.81 9.67 -33.68
CA ASN A 259 -1.11 10.35 -34.77
C ASN A 259 0.25 10.90 -34.34
N GLU A 260 0.38 11.43 -33.13
CA GLU A 260 1.63 12.03 -32.63
C GLU A 260 2.69 10.98 -32.28
N TYR A 261 2.25 9.82 -31.77
CA TYR A 261 3.14 8.75 -31.34
C TYR A 261 3.05 7.50 -32.24
N ASN A 262 2.61 7.66 -33.49
CA ASN A 262 2.60 6.57 -34.48
C ASN A 262 4.04 6.19 -34.87
N TYR A 263 4.62 5.27 -34.12
CA TYR A 263 5.97 4.80 -34.34
C TYR A 263 5.97 3.56 -35.25
N THR A 264 6.39 3.75 -36.49
CA THR A 264 6.32 2.76 -37.57
C THR A 264 7.59 1.92 -37.74
N PHE A 265 8.55 2.01 -36.80
CA PHE A 265 9.85 1.30 -36.83
C PHE A 265 10.68 1.46 -38.12
N VAL A 266 10.37 2.46 -38.96
CA VAL A 266 11.00 2.66 -40.27
C VAL A 266 12.49 2.98 -40.12
N VAL A 267 12.86 3.73 -39.07
CA VAL A 267 14.25 4.09 -38.80
C VAL A 267 15.06 2.84 -38.45
N GLU A 268 14.51 1.96 -37.64
CA GLU A 268 15.08 0.70 -37.17
C GLU A 268 15.20 -0.30 -38.32
N GLU A 269 14.16 -0.40 -39.15
CA GLU A 269 14.17 -1.25 -40.34
C GLU A 269 15.25 -0.76 -41.34
N SER A 270 15.38 0.56 -41.52
CA SER A 270 16.41 1.14 -42.39
C SER A 270 17.82 0.91 -41.83
N ALA A 271 18.00 0.99 -40.51
CA ALA A 271 19.28 0.71 -39.84
C ALA A 271 19.64 -0.78 -39.96
N ALA A 272 18.67 -1.68 -39.77
CA ALA A 272 18.84 -3.12 -39.91
C ALA A 272 19.18 -3.54 -41.35
N LYS A 273 18.64 -2.84 -42.36
CA LYS A 273 18.99 -3.07 -43.77
C LYS A 273 20.43 -2.66 -44.08
N ARG A 274 20.96 -1.61 -43.45
CA ARG A 274 22.37 -1.20 -43.65
C ARG A 274 23.38 -2.15 -43.02
N THR A 275 23.03 -2.76 -41.89
CA THR A 275 23.91 -3.71 -41.19
C THR A 275 23.81 -5.13 -41.74
N ARG A 276 22.92 -5.40 -42.70
CA ARG A 276 22.84 -6.70 -43.35
C ARG A 276 23.95 -6.82 -44.41
N PRO A 277 24.97 -7.67 -44.23
CA PRO A 277 25.89 -7.97 -45.33
C PRO A 277 25.10 -8.62 -46.46
N SER A 278 25.15 -8.04 -47.66
CA SER A 278 24.64 -8.69 -48.87
C SER A 278 25.48 -9.94 -49.12
N LEU A 279 24.91 -11.11 -48.84
CA LEU A 279 25.48 -12.39 -49.24
C LEU A 279 25.47 -12.43 -50.77
N PRO A 280 26.62 -12.53 -51.45
CA PRO A 280 26.64 -12.72 -52.88
C PRO A 280 26.00 -14.07 -53.18
N THR A 281 24.87 -14.06 -53.88
CA THR A 281 24.28 -15.23 -54.53
C THR A 281 25.25 -15.72 -55.59
N GLY A 282 26.14 -16.63 -55.16
CA GLY A 282 27.00 -17.40 -56.06
C GLY A 282 26.13 -18.30 -56.93
N SER A 283 25.99 -17.93 -58.19
CA SER A 283 25.52 -18.79 -59.26
C SER A 283 26.42 -20.03 -59.34
N ALA A 284 25.89 -21.20 -59.01
CA ALA A 284 26.52 -22.48 -59.34
C ALA A 284 26.30 -22.76 -60.84
N PRO A 285 27.36 -23.02 -61.64
CA PRO A 285 27.16 -23.54 -62.98
C PRO A 285 26.82 -25.03 -62.90
N SER A 286 25.80 -25.42 -63.66
CA SER A 286 25.47 -26.82 -63.94
C SER A 286 26.61 -27.41 -64.79
N ALA A 287 27.18 -28.52 -64.32
CA ALA A 287 28.10 -29.34 -65.11
C ALA A 287 27.44 -30.70 -65.39
N GLN A 288 27.50 -31.07 -66.66
CA GLN A 288 27.06 -32.32 -67.28
C GLN A 288 27.83 -33.53 -66.77
#